data_AF-A0A665T7A4-F1
#
_entry.id   AF-A0A665T7A4-F1
#
_cell.length_a   1.000
_cell.length_b   1.000
_cell.length_c   1.000
_cell.angle_alpha   90.00
_cell.angle_beta   90.00
_cell.angle_gamma   90.00
#
_symmetry.space_group_name_H-M   'P 1'
#
loop_
_entity.id
_entity.type
_entity.pdbx_description
1 polymer ?
#
loop_
_entity_poly.entity_id
_entity_poly.type
_entity_poly.pdbx_seq_one_letter_code
_entity_poly.pdbx_strand_id
1 'polypeptide(L)'
;MNQRLMRLVAVSVSFQDCPSRQEIQGSLKQVQKLLTAHEASYIQTKKKKKSLILINSNVKTVNFFYFSKSLPFSTDTCIKLDAPINGRKLGKSHSVSHEVHFLCDPGYELVGSESRVCQESLAWSGQHPTCRDINECASSPCLNGGTCVDEVNQFSCVCAKGWTGATCQNIDECELFHNGQAGKLCLHACVNTPGGYRCSCPVGYNVTRDGRSCKDIDECATRQNNCTKDQMCINTYGGFQCVRVDCPKIPNATYVKTSPMRCERNPCPVDNKACSQAPNSFSYHYLAVVSNLSAPRVMFRVSALRPMGDTLRFSLLGGRQARRHFTVQRSDRLTGQLMLVSPVQGAITLEAEVEMSELERRVHLGRYITKITMFVSQYEF
;
A
#
# COMPACT_ATOMS: atom_id res chain seq x y z
N MET A 1 -49.63 -9.45 7.70
CA MET A 1 -48.25 -9.50 8.22
C MET A 1 -47.32 -9.20 7.04
N ASN A 2 -46.80 -7.97 6.94
CA ASN A 2 -45.42 -7.60 7.34
C ASN A 2 -44.38 -8.55 6.70
N GLN A 3 -43.39 -8.13 5.91
CA GLN A 3 -42.67 -6.84 5.84
C GLN A 3 -41.95 -6.72 4.49
N ARG A 4 -41.81 -5.46 4.03
CA ARG A 4 -41.05 -5.01 2.88
C ARG A 4 -39.53 -5.15 3.07
N LEU A 5 -38.85 -5.31 1.94
CA LEU A 5 -37.42 -5.11 1.70
C LEU A 5 -36.81 -3.95 2.51
N MET A 6 -35.64 -4.21 3.11
CA MET A 6 -34.61 -3.22 3.40
C MET A 6 -33.28 -3.77 2.87
N ARG A 7 -32.74 -3.12 1.84
CA ARG A 7 -31.35 -3.26 1.39
C ARG A 7 -30.45 -2.64 2.47
N LEU A 8 -29.59 -3.43 3.08
CA LEU A 8 -28.46 -2.92 3.86
C LEU A 8 -27.40 -2.42 2.90
N VAL A 9 -27.27 -1.10 2.81
CA VAL A 9 -26.05 -0.45 2.32
C VAL A 9 -25.03 -0.56 3.44
N ALA A 10 -24.02 -1.42 3.26
CA ALA A 10 -22.84 -1.43 4.12
C ALA A 10 -22.01 -0.18 3.79
N VAL A 11 -22.18 0.88 4.57
CA VAL A 11 -21.25 2.01 4.58
C VAL A 11 -20.06 1.59 5.44
N SER A 12 -18.92 1.31 4.79
CA SER A 12 -17.63 1.19 5.45
C SER A 12 -17.17 2.57 5.90
N VAL A 13 -17.43 2.91 7.16
CA VAL A 13 -16.85 4.11 7.80
C VAL A 13 -15.48 3.73 8.36
N SER A 14 -14.48 4.50 7.96
CA SER A 14 -13.10 4.43 8.44
C SER A 14 -13.03 4.46 9.97
N PHE A 15 -12.27 3.53 10.54
CA PHE A 15 -11.91 3.54 11.96
C PHE A 15 -10.94 4.70 12.21
N GLN A 16 -11.48 5.82 12.72
CA GLN A 16 -10.70 6.89 13.30
C GLN A 16 -11.27 7.15 14.69
N ASP A 17 -10.45 6.82 15.69
CA ASP A 17 -10.53 7.15 17.12
C ASP A 17 -11.91 7.03 17.78
N CYS A 18 -12.27 5.81 18.17
CA CYS A 18 -13.27 5.62 19.22
C CYS A 18 -12.62 5.90 20.59
N PRO A 19 -13.18 6.80 21.42
CA PRO A 19 -12.67 7.07 22.76
C PRO A 19 -12.65 5.79 23.61
N SER A 20 -11.66 5.67 24.49
CA SER A 20 -11.44 4.45 25.26
C SER A 20 -12.67 4.14 26.13
N ARG A 21 -12.93 2.85 26.41
CA ARG A 21 -14.08 2.44 27.27
C ARG A 21 -14.07 3.14 28.63
N GLN A 22 -12.90 3.56 29.10
CA GLN A 22 -12.71 4.31 30.34
C GLN A 22 -13.11 5.79 30.20
N GLU A 23 -12.82 6.46 29.08
CA GLU A 23 -13.26 7.83 28.77
C GLU A 23 -14.78 7.92 28.60
N ILE A 24 -15.39 6.95 27.92
CA ILE A 24 -16.86 6.88 27.76
C ILE A 24 -17.54 6.64 29.12
N GLN A 25 -16.96 5.80 29.99
CA GLN A 25 -17.49 5.55 31.33
C GLN A 25 -17.30 6.75 32.27
N GLY A 26 -16.21 7.50 32.15
CA GLY A 26 -15.99 8.75 32.87
C GLY A 26 -17.00 9.81 32.48
N SER A 27 -17.18 10.02 31.17
CA SER A 27 -18.15 10.96 30.61
C SER A 27 -19.60 10.60 30.98
N LEU A 28 -19.98 9.31 30.93
CA LEU A 28 -21.31 8.84 31.36
C LEU A 28 -21.56 9.06 32.86
N LYS A 29 -20.56 8.81 33.72
CA LYS A 29 -20.69 9.08 35.16
C LYS A 29 -20.86 10.57 35.45
N GLN A 30 -20.17 11.42 34.70
CA GLN A 30 -20.26 12.88 34.85
C GLN A 30 -21.63 13.41 34.38
N VAL A 31 -22.15 12.89 33.26
CA VAL A 31 -23.51 13.21 32.77
C VAL A 31 -24.59 12.71 33.75
N GLN A 32 -24.46 11.50 34.30
CA GLN A 32 -25.39 10.96 35.30
C GLN A 32 -25.44 11.82 36.58
N LYS A 33 -24.29 12.33 37.01
CA LYS A 33 -24.15 13.21 38.19
C LYS A 33 -24.76 14.59 37.94
N LEU A 34 -24.64 15.12 36.71
CA LEU A 34 -25.27 16.37 36.30
C LEU A 34 -26.79 16.26 36.19
N LEU A 35 -27.30 15.15 35.66
CA LEU A 35 -28.74 14.88 35.58
C LEU A 35 -29.40 14.78 36.96
N THR A 36 -28.75 14.08 37.90
CA THR A 36 -29.23 13.97 39.29
C THR A 36 -29.19 15.29 40.06
N ALA A 37 -28.16 16.12 39.85
CA ALA A 37 -28.10 17.47 40.43
C ALA A 37 -29.19 18.40 39.86
N HIS A 38 -29.45 18.31 38.55
CA HIS A 38 -30.51 19.09 37.89
C HIS A 38 -31.91 18.65 38.37
N GLU A 39 -32.17 17.35 38.54
CA GLU A 39 -33.42 16.82 39.11
C GLU A 39 -33.63 17.29 40.57
N ALA A 40 -32.60 17.28 41.40
CA ALA A 40 -32.67 17.76 42.78
C ALA A 40 -33.01 19.27 42.86
N SER A 41 -32.40 20.08 41.98
CA SER A 41 -32.67 21.52 41.87
C SER A 41 -34.10 21.81 41.36
N TYR A 42 -34.59 21.04 40.38
CA TYR A 42 -35.96 21.14 39.85
C TYR A 42 -37.04 20.74 40.87
N ILE A 43 -36.78 19.72 41.71
CA ILE A 43 -37.71 19.31 42.78
C ILE A 43 -37.75 20.36 43.91
N GLN A 44 -36.63 21.00 44.25
CA GLN A 44 -36.61 22.10 45.24
C GLN A 44 -37.41 23.33 44.76
N THR A 45 -37.32 23.69 43.48
CA THR A 45 -38.11 24.79 42.91
C THR A 45 -39.61 24.47 42.88
N LYS A 46 -40.02 23.23 42.59
CA LYS A 46 -41.43 22.79 42.68
C LYS A 46 -41.98 22.79 44.10
N LYS A 47 -41.18 22.41 45.12
CA LYS A 47 -41.59 22.46 46.54
C LYS A 47 -41.79 23.91 47.03
N LYS A 48 -40.93 24.86 46.64
CA LYS A 48 -41.12 26.30 46.90
C LYS A 48 -42.38 26.87 46.24
N LYS A 49 -42.74 26.38 45.04
CA LYS A 49 -43.95 26.83 44.32
C LYS A 49 -45.26 26.26 44.91
N LYS A 50 -45.24 25.05 45.48
CA LYS A 50 -46.39 24.45 46.19
C LYS A 50 -46.66 25.11 47.56
N SER A 51 -45.64 25.64 48.22
CA SER A 51 -45.77 26.38 49.48
C SER A 51 -46.44 27.76 49.32
N LEU A 52 -46.61 28.27 48.10
CA LEU A 52 -47.14 29.61 47.83
C LEU A 52 -48.64 29.64 47.46
N ILE A 53 -49.36 28.51 47.49
CA ILE A 53 -50.78 28.43 47.03
C ILE A 53 -51.78 28.05 48.16
N LEU A 54 -51.36 27.93 49.41
CA LEU A 54 -52.28 27.63 50.52
C LEU A 54 -52.16 28.67 51.64
N ILE A 55 -53.01 29.70 51.61
CA ILE A 55 -53.68 30.38 52.75
C ILE A 55 -54.44 31.57 52.13
N ASN A 56 -55.77 31.44 52.00
CA ASN A 56 -56.66 32.59 51.89
C ASN A 56 -58.02 32.24 52.52
N SER A 57 -58.26 32.76 53.73
CA SER A 57 -59.61 32.96 54.27
C SER A 57 -59.59 33.94 55.44
N ASN A 58 -60.03 35.18 55.15
CA ASN A 58 -60.75 36.19 55.95
C ASN A 58 -60.49 36.32 57.47
N VAL A 59 -60.24 37.57 57.93
CA VAL A 59 -61.11 38.38 58.82
C VAL A 59 -60.57 39.83 58.94
N LYS A 60 -61.51 40.77 59.09
CA LYS A 60 -61.38 42.24 59.06
C LYS A 60 -60.89 42.87 60.39
N THR A 61 -60.30 44.07 60.26
CA THR A 61 -60.31 45.27 61.16
C THR A 61 -59.85 45.15 62.62
N VAL A 62 -58.88 45.98 63.04
CA VAL A 62 -59.01 47.18 63.94
C VAL A 62 -57.66 47.97 63.94
N ASN A 63 -57.73 49.30 63.89
CA ASN A 63 -56.60 50.26 64.00
C ASN A 63 -56.17 50.48 65.47
N PHE A 64 -54.86 50.70 65.74
CA PHE A 64 -54.33 51.83 66.55
C PHE A 64 -52.77 51.79 66.72
N PHE A 65 -52.11 52.91 66.34
CA PHE A 65 -50.97 53.64 66.93
C PHE A 65 -49.49 53.14 66.91
N TYR A 66 -48.65 54.03 66.32
CA TYR A 66 -47.26 54.46 66.61
C TYR A 66 -46.29 53.55 67.41
N PHE A 67 -45.12 53.19 66.83
CA PHE A 67 -43.79 53.81 67.11
C PHE A 67 -42.62 53.10 66.36
N SER A 68 -41.69 53.93 65.86
CA SER A 68 -40.23 53.76 65.65
C SER A 68 -39.59 52.68 64.74
N LYS A 69 -38.96 53.18 63.66
CA LYS A 69 -37.57 52.99 63.16
C LYS A 69 -36.94 51.58 63.05
N SER A 70 -36.56 51.22 61.81
CA SER A 70 -35.24 50.68 61.39
C SER A 70 -35.18 50.66 59.83
N LEU A 71 -34.45 51.56 59.16
CA LEU A 71 -33.07 51.45 58.61
C LEU A 71 -32.89 50.41 57.46
N PRO A 72 -31.99 50.66 56.49
CA PRO A 72 -32.16 50.30 55.07
C PRO A 72 -31.64 48.89 54.74
N PHE A 73 -32.16 48.33 53.65
CA PHE A 73 -31.79 47.03 53.09
C PHE A 73 -30.30 47.02 52.70
N SER A 74 -29.41 46.44 53.52
CA SER A 74 -28.05 46.09 53.08
C SER A 74 -28.13 44.84 52.20
N THR A 75 -27.59 44.92 51.00
CA THR A 75 -27.50 43.77 50.10
C THR A 75 -26.35 42.88 50.57
N ASP A 76 -26.65 41.86 51.38
CA ASP A 76 -25.69 40.88 51.88
C ASP A 76 -25.24 39.93 50.73
N THR A 77 -24.35 40.42 49.87
CA THR A 77 -23.81 39.68 48.72
C THR A 77 -22.29 39.71 48.69
N CYS A 78 -21.65 38.59 48.42
CA CYS A 78 -20.20 38.52 48.18
C CYS A 78 -19.81 39.21 46.87
N ILE A 79 -18.52 39.53 46.74
CA ILE A 79 -17.97 40.10 45.50
C ILE A 79 -18.27 39.20 44.29
N LYS A 80 -18.47 39.83 43.13
CA LYS A 80 -18.64 39.11 41.87
C LYS A 80 -17.32 38.45 41.48
N LEU A 81 -17.30 37.12 41.40
CA LEU A 81 -16.18 36.37 40.84
C LEU A 81 -16.29 36.29 39.32
N ASP A 82 -15.17 36.43 38.62
CA ASP A 82 -15.06 36.20 37.19
C ASP A 82 -14.73 34.73 36.90
N ALA A 83 -14.95 34.29 35.65
CA ALA A 83 -14.50 32.98 35.22
C ALA A 83 -12.97 32.98 35.06
N PRO A 84 -12.28 31.87 35.37
CA PRO A 84 -10.85 31.75 35.09
C PRO A 84 -10.61 31.83 33.58
N ILE A 85 -9.43 32.33 33.20
CA ILE A 85 -8.96 32.29 31.81
C ILE A 85 -8.92 30.82 31.37
N ASN A 86 -9.41 30.50 30.16
CA ASN A 86 -9.59 29.13 29.66
C ASN A 86 -10.50 28.27 30.55
N GLY A 87 -11.54 28.89 31.11
CA GLY A 87 -12.55 28.20 31.88
C GLY A 87 -13.86 28.97 32.01
N ARG A 88 -14.80 28.36 32.75
CA ARG A 88 -16.19 28.80 32.88
C ARG A 88 -16.60 28.80 34.34
N LYS A 89 -17.40 29.79 34.71
CA LYS A 89 -18.06 29.87 36.02
C LYS A 89 -19.53 29.50 35.88
N LEU A 90 -19.99 28.53 36.65
CA LEU A 90 -21.39 28.14 36.78
C LEU A 90 -21.97 28.71 38.07
N GLY A 91 -23.09 29.42 37.94
CA GLY A 91 -23.76 30.11 39.04
C GLY A 91 -23.72 31.63 38.88
N LYS A 92 -24.89 32.26 39.04
CA LYS A 92 -25.09 33.72 38.87
C LYS A 92 -25.38 34.43 40.20
N SER A 93 -25.69 33.68 41.26
CA SER A 93 -26.04 34.25 42.56
C SER A 93 -24.79 34.50 43.39
N HIS A 94 -24.79 35.62 44.09
CA HIS A 94 -23.71 36.07 44.98
C HIS A 94 -24.20 36.25 46.42
N SER A 95 -25.44 35.83 46.71
CA SER A 95 -25.98 35.92 48.06
C SER A 95 -25.31 34.91 48.98
N VAL A 96 -25.24 35.24 50.27
CA VAL A 96 -24.76 34.34 51.33
C VAL A 96 -25.40 32.95 51.17
N SER A 97 -24.60 31.91 51.42
CA SER A 97 -24.91 30.47 51.24
C SER A 97 -25.01 29.94 49.80
N HIS A 98 -24.87 30.78 48.77
CA HIS A 98 -24.82 30.28 47.39
C HIS A 98 -23.44 29.76 47.00
N GLU A 99 -23.43 28.66 46.25
CA GLU A 99 -22.25 28.01 45.69
C GLU A 99 -22.10 28.34 44.20
N VAL A 100 -20.86 28.60 43.79
CA VAL A 100 -20.47 28.72 42.38
C VAL A 100 -19.43 27.65 42.06
N HIS A 101 -19.55 27.04 40.88
CA HIS A 101 -18.64 26.02 40.41
C HIS A 101 -17.78 26.54 39.26
N PHE A 102 -16.56 26.04 39.17
CA PHE A 102 -15.61 26.40 38.13
C PHE A 102 -15.22 25.16 37.35
N LEU A 103 -15.14 25.33 36.04
CA LEU A 103 -14.74 24.29 35.10
C LEU A 103 -13.69 24.88 34.19
N CYS A 104 -12.68 24.10 33.84
CA CYS A 104 -11.72 24.50 32.80
C CYS A 104 -12.20 24.01 31.43
N ASP A 105 -11.80 24.73 30.38
CA ASP A 105 -11.99 24.28 29.01
C ASP A 105 -11.11 23.04 28.73
N PRO A 106 -11.41 22.21 27.72
CA PRO A 106 -10.61 21.02 27.40
C PRO A 106 -9.12 21.37 27.18
N GLY A 107 -8.22 20.53 27.69
CA GLY A 107 -6.77 20.77 27.70
C GLY A 107 -6.26 21.49 28.94
N TYR A 108 -7.13 21.90 29.86
CA TYR A 108 -6.73 22.60 31.08
C TYR A 108 -7.18 21.85 32.34
N GLU A 109 -6.31 21.84 33.35
CA GLU A 109 -6.59 21.31 34.68
C GLU A 109 -6.92 22.44 35.67
N LEU A 110 -7.86 22.15 36.58
CA LEU A 110 -8.28 23.10 37.61
C LEU A 110 -7.31 23.07 38.79
N VAL A 111 -6.67 24.20 39.06
CA VAL A 111 -5.82 24.42 40.22
C VAL A 111 -6.51 25.40 41.17
N GLY A 112 -6.84 24.94 42.38
CA GLY A 112 -7.58 25.70 43.38
C GLY A 112 -8.87 24.97 43.79
N SER A 113 -9.90 25.72 44.19
CA SER A 113 -11.18 25.12 44.61
C SER A 113 -12.16 24.99 43.45
N GLU A 114 -12.62 23.76 43.16
CA GLU A 114 -13.64 23.44 42.14
C GLU A 114 -14.95 24.19 42.39
N SER A 115 -15.30 24.42 43.66
CA SER A 115 -16.43 25.24 44.05
C SER A 115 -16.10 26.18 45.20
N ARG A 116 -16.80 27.30 45.24
CA ARG A 116 -16.68 28.32 46.29
C ARG A 116 -18.05 28.71 46.76
N VAL A 117 -18.19 28.93 48.07
CA VAL A 117 -19.44 29.29 48.73
C VAL A 117 -19.31 30.68 49.34
N CYS A 118 -20.34 31.52 49.13
CA CYS A 118 -20.39 32.84 49.75
C CYS A 118 -20.74 32.71 51.24
N GLN A 119 -19.83 33.09 52.13
CA GLN A 119 -19.99 32.97 53.57
C GLN A 119 -20.68 34.20 54.18
N GLU A 120 -21.17 34.06 55.42
CA GLU A 120 -21.76 35.17 56.19
C GLU A 120 -20.79 36.34 56.42
N SER A 121 -19.47 36.06 56.36
CA SER A 121 -18.39 37.06 56.40
C SER A 121 -18.26 37.89 55.11
N LEU A 122 -19.14 37.67 54.11
CA LEU A 122 -19.09 38.26 52.77
C LEU A 122 -17.81 37.89 51.97
N ALA A 123 -17.09 36.87 52.42
CA ALA A 123 -15.94 36.29 51.73
C ALA A 123 -16.30 34.97 51.06
N TRP A 124 -15.59 34.64 49.98
CA TRP A 124 -15.71 33.35 49.31
C TRP A 124 -14.80 32.32 49.96
N SER A 125 -15.35 31.13 50.26
CA SER A 125 -14.56 30.00 50.76
C SER A 125 -13.53 29.51 49.73
N GLY A 126 -12.54 28.75 50.19
CA GLY A 126 -11.58 28.07 49.32
C GLY A 126 -10.57 28.99 48.62
N GLN A 127 -9.75 28.38 47.78
CA GLN A 127 -8.69 29.03 47.02
C GLN A 127 -9.23 29.53 45.66
N HIS A 128 -8.63 30.60 45.14
CA HIS A 128 -8.98 31.12 43.82
C HIS A 128 -8.68 30.06 42.74
N PRO A 129 -9.66 29.68 41.91
CA PRO A 129 -9.47 28.67 40.87
C PRO A 129 -8.80 29.27 39.65
N THR A 130 -7.80 28.57 39.15
CA THR A 130 -7.08 28.89 37.91
C THR A 130 -7.06 27.66 37.02
N CYS A 131 -7.07 27.87 35.70
CA CYS A 131 -6.95 26.79 34.73
C CYS A 131 -5.54 26.81 34.17
N ARG A 132 -4.80 25.72 34.40
CA ARG A 132 -3.44 25.54 33.90
C ARG A 132 -3.47 24.55 32.75
N ASP A 133 -2.73 24.85 31.70
CA ASP A 133 -2.56 23.96 30.56
C ASP A 133 -2.00 22.62 31.03
N ILE A 134 -2.63 21.52 30.59
CA ILE A 134 -2.12 20.17 30.83
C ILE A 134 -0.92 19.98 29.92
N ASN A 135 0.16 19.39 30.43
CA ASN A 135 1.32 19.08 29.60
C ASN A 135 1.19 17.65 29.07
N GLU A 136 0.68 17.48 27.85
CA GLU A 136 0.54 16.19 27.19
C GLU A 136 1.90 15.52 26.93
N CYS A 137 2.97 16.31 26.80
CA CYS A 137 4.34 15.82 26.63
C CYS A 137 4.96 15.21 27.90
N ALA A 138 4.36 15.37 29.08
CA ALA A 138 4.90 14.85 30.34
C ALA A 138 5.05 13.31 30.35
N SER A 139 4.24 12.61 29.53
CA SER A 139 4.30 11.16 29.35
C SER A 139 5.39 10.68 28.37
N SER A 140 6.11 11.60 27.72
CA SER A 140 7.07 11.30 26.63
C SER A 140 6.47 10.42 25.52
N PRO A 141 5.37 10.87 24.85
CA PRO A 141 4.65 10.04 23.90
C PRO A 141 5.38 9.83 22.56
N CYS A 142 6.35 10.68 22.21
CA CYS A 142 7.09 10.58 20.96
C CYS A 142 8.22 9.53 21.05
N LEU A 143 8.19 8.56 20.16
CA LEU A 143 9.14 7.46 20.10
C LEU A 143 10.37 7.81 19.24
N ASN A 144 11.40 6.97 19.34
CA ASN A 144 12.56 6.94 18.44
C ASN A 144 13.29 8.29 18.28
N GLY A 145 13.37 9.05 19.38
CA GLY A 145 14.03 10.36 19.38
C GLY A 145 13.22 11.47 18.72
N GLY A 146 11.90 11.31 18.58
CA GLY A 146 11.00 12.40 18.21
C GLY A 146 10.91 13.46 19.31
N THR A 147 10.79 14.72 18.89
CA THR A 147 10.59 15.86 19.79
C THR A 147 9.10 16.09 20.01
N CYS A 148 8.67 16.07 21.26
CA CYS A 148 7.28 16.37 21.62
C CYS A 148 7.05 17.87 21.69
N VAL A 149 5.95 18.34 21.10
CA VAL A 149 5.45 19.70 21.19
C VAL A 149 4.11 19.67 21.91
N ASP A 150 4.05 20.41 23.01
CA ASP A 150 2.88 20.58 23.86
C ASP A 150 1.89 21.51 23.16
N GLU A 151 0.64 21.08 23.04
CA GLU A 151 -0.43 21.86 22.41
C GLU A 151 -1.69 21.77 23.29
N VAL A 152 -2.64 22.70 23.12
CA VAL A 152 -3.84 22.67 23.97
C VAL A 152 -4.66 21.42 23.68
N ASN A 153 -4.83 20.55 24.69
CA ASN A 153 -5.65 19.33 24.65
C ASN A 153 -5.09 18.22 23.72
N GLN A 154 -3.87 18.37 23.20
CA GLN A 154 -3.25 17.41 22.30
C GLN A 154 -1.72 17.58 22.31
N PHE A 155 -1.00 16.66 21.67
CA PHE A 155 0.44 16.84 21.42
C PHE A 155 0.74 16.60 19.95
N SER A 156 1.85 17.16 19.48
CA SER A 156 2.41 16.83 18.16
C SER A 156 3.85 16.34 18.29
N CYS A 157 4.19 15.29 17.55
CA CYS A 157 5.54 14.76 17.51
C CYS A 157 6.26 15.19 16.23
N VAL A 158 7.40 15.87 16.40
CA VAL A 158 8.35 16.14 15.32
C VAL A 158 9.32 14.98 15.23
N CYS A 159 9.15 14.14 14.21
CA CYS A 159 9.92 12.91 14.08
C CYS A 159 11.34 13.15 13.57
N ALA A 160 12.28 12.39 14.15
CA ALA A 160 13.63 12.30 13.62
C ALA A 160 13.62 11.69 12.20
N LYS A 161 14.67 11.99 11.42
CA LYS A 161 14.80 11.47 10.04
C LYS A 161 14.71 9.95 10.04
N GLY A 162 13.75 9.40 9.30
CA GLY A 162 13.51 7.96 9.23
C GLY A 162 12.45 7.46 10.22
N TRP A 163 11.56 8.32 10.74
CA TRP A 163 10.39 7.90 11.53
C TRP A 163 9.17 8.72 11.11
N THR A 164 7.97 8.16 11.28
CA THR A 164 6.73 8.79 10.81
C THR A 164 5.53 8.41 11.70
N GLY A 165 4.34 8.94 11.41
CA GLY A 165 3.14 8.72 12.22
C GLY A 165 3.07 9.60 13.48
N ALA A 166 1.92 9.54 14.18
CA ALA A 166 1.56 10.47 15.25
C ALA A 166 2.53 10.47 16.45
N THR A 167 3.16 9.32 16.72
CA THR A 167 4.11 9.13 17.83
C THR A 167 5.51 8.77 17.33
N CYS A 168 5.83 9.01 16.05
CA CYS A 168 7.13 8.67 15.44
C CYS A 168 7.47 7.17 15.50
N GLN A 169 6.45 6.35 15.29
CA GLN A 169 6.59 4.91 15.10
C GLN A 169 7.03 4.56 13.67
N ASN A 170 7.34 3.30 13.42
CA ASN A 170 7.50 2.85 12.03
C ASN A 170 6.14 2.46 11.47
N ILE A 171 5.81 2.96 10.28
CA ILE A 171 4.66 2.47 9.52
C ILE A 171 5.20 1.39 8.58
N ASP A 172 4.59 0.21 8.56
CA ASP A 172 4.96 -0.80 7.58
C ASP A 172 4.25 -0.53 6.25
N GLU A 173 4.90 0.21 5.36
CA GLU A 173 4.33 0.51 4.05
C GLU A 173 4.20 -0.73 3.16
N CYS A 174 5.00 -1.77 3.42
CA CYS A 174 4.91 -3.01 2.66
C CYS A 174 3.62 -3.76 3.00
N GLU A 175 3.26 -3.86 4.29
CA GLU A 175 2.01 -4.48 4.71
C GLU A 175 0.78 -3.68 4.25
N LEU A 176 0.84 -2.35 4.36
CA LEU A 176 -0.32 -1.50 4.04
C LEU A 176 -0.52 -1.32 2.52
N PHE A 177 0.55 -1.14 1.75
CA PHE A 177 0.48 -0.70 0.35
C PHE A 177 1.13 -1.63 -0.68
N HIS A 178 1.87 -2.66 -0.27
CA HIS A 178 2.43 -3.66 -1.20
C HIS A 178 1.70 -5.00 -1.16
N ASN A 179 1.40 -5.49 0.04
CA ASN A 179 0.65 -6.72 0.27
C ASN A 179 -0.86 -6.47 0.45
N GLY A 180 -1.25 -5.20 0.62
CA GLY A 180 -2.63 -4.78 0.85
C GLY A 180 -3.48 -4.62 -0.41
N GLN A 181 -4.73 -4.20 -0.21
CA GLN A 181 -5.72 -4.01 -1.29
C GLN A 181 -5.46 -2.75 -2.15
N ALA A 182 -4.56 -1.86 -1.72
CA ALA A 182 -4.28 -0.58 -2.34
C ALA A 182 -3.37 -0.65 -3.59
N GLY A 183 -2.86 -1.84 -3.93
CA GLY A 183 -2.02 -2.06 -5.11
C GLY A 183 -0.64 -2.63 -4.76
N LYS A 184 0.28 -2.66 -5.74
CA LYS A 184 1.62 -3.22 -5.60
C LYS A 184 2.68 -2.10 -5.68
N LEU A 185 3.22 -1.71 -4.53
CA LEU A 185 4.16 -0.59 -4.39
C LEU A 185 5.50 -0.78 -5.15
N CYS A 186 6.05 -1.99 -5.07
CA CYS A 186 7.25 -2.44 -5.75
C CYS A 186 6.89 -3.43 -6.86
N LEU A 187 7.64 -3.45 -7.97
CA LEU A 187 7.43 -4.44 -9.03
C LEU A 187 7.61 -5.88 -8.51
N HIS A 188 8.64 -6.08 -7.68
CA HIS A 188 8.93 -7.38 -7.08
C HIS A 188 8.73 -7.40 -5.56
N ALA A 189 9.79 -7.21 -4.77
CA ALA A 189 9.74 -7.32 -3.31
C ALA A 189 9.84 -5.95 -2.64
N CYS A 190 9.09 -5.77 -1.56
CA CYS A 190 9.13 -4.59 -0.70
C CYS A 190 9.87 -4.93 0.60
N VAL A 191 10.76 -4.05 1.02
CA VAL A 191 11.47 -4.16 2.31
C VAL A 191 11.14 -2.93 3.13
N ASN A 192 10.47 -3.14 4.25
CA ASN A 192 10.16 -2.08 5.21
C ASN A 192 11.47 -1.59 5.86
N THR A 193 11.60 -0.29 6.02
CA THR A 193 12.74 0.37 6.65
C THR A 193 12.23 1.41 7.65
N PRO A 194 13.04 1.83 8.63
CA PRO A 194 12.64 2.95 9.47
C PRO A 194 12.35 4.20 8.61
N GLY A 195 11.08 4.64 8.61
CA GLY A 195 10.63 5.87 7.97
C GLY A 195 10.38 5.77 6.47
N GLY A 196 10.16 4.55 5.98
CA GLY A 196 9.77 4.32 4.61
C GLY A 196 10.01 2.87 4.20
N TYR A 197 10.02 2.65 2.89
CA TYR A 197 10.33 1.34 2.34
C TYR A 197 11.35 1.48 1.23
N ARG A 198 11.97 0.36 0.87
CA ARG A 198 12.71 0.25 -0.38
C ARG A 198 12.27 -0.99 -1.14
N CYS A 199 12.26 -0.88 -2.46
CA CYS A 199 12.05 -2.03 -3.30
C CYS A 199 13.35 -2.80 -3.49
N SER A 200 13.24 -4.12 -3.56
CA SER A 200 14.34 -5.01 -3.88
C SER A 200 13.96 -5.88 -5.07
N CYS A 201 14.94 -6.11 -5.93
CA CYS A 201 14.79 -6.91 -7.12
C CYS A 201 15.46 -8.27 -6.93
N PRO A 202 15.02 -9.30 -7.67
CA PRO A 202 15.69 -10.58 -7.67
C PRO A 202 17.14 -10.51 -8.14
N VAL A 203 17.88 -11.59 -7.90
CA VAL A 203 19.23 -11.77 -8.45
C VAL A 203 19.20 -11.63 -9.98
N GLY A 204 20.19 -10.92 -10.53
CA GLY A 204 20.25 -10.59 -11.97
C GLY A 204 19.50 -9.31 -12.35
N TYR A 205 18.94 -8.57 -11.38
CA TYR A 205 18.19 -7.34 -11.64
C TYR A 205 18.63 -6.19 -10.74
N ASN A 206 18.63 -4.98 -11.30
CA ASN A 206 18.84 -3.73 -10.59
C ASN A 206 17.53 -2.95 -10.45
N VAL A 207 17.38 -2.26 -9.33
CA VAL A 207 16.28 -1.30 -9.13
C VAL A 207 16.46 -0.13 -10.09
N THR A 208 15.39 0.24 -10.79
CA THR A 208 15.40 1.38 -11.72
C THR A 208 15.39 2.73 -10.99
N ARG A 209 15.53 3.83 -11.74
CA ARG A 209 15.61 5.20 -11.18
C ARG A 209 14.37 5.64 -10.41
N ASP A 210 13.22 5.03 -10.70
CA ASP A 210 11.96 5.24 -9.98
C ASP A 210 11.97 4.62 -8.57
N GLY A 211 12.99 3.80 -8.24
CA GLY A 211 13.09 3.09 -6.97
C GLY A 211 12.09 1.94 -6.81
N ARG A 212 11.34 1.59 -7.87
CA ARG A 212 10.20 0.66 -7.78
C ARG A 212 10.25 -0.50 -8.77
N SER A 213 10.76 -0.25 -9.98
CA SER A 213 10.82 -1.27 -11.02
C SER A 213 12.17 -2.00 -11.05
N CYS A 214 12.21 -3.14 -11.73
CA CYS A 214 13.40 -3.97 -11.86
C CYS A 214 13.85 -4.01 -13.32
N LYS A 215 15.14 -3.79 -13.54
CA LYS A 215 15.78 -3.86 -14.84
C LYS A 215 16.85 -4.94 -14.83
N ASP A 216 16.80 -5.78 -15.85
CA ASP A 216 17.78 -6.83 -16.10
C ASP A 216 19.21 -6.28 -16.15
N ILE A 217 20.14 -7.01 -15.54
CA ILE A 217 21.57 -6.73 -15.61
C ILE A 217 22.11 -7.41 -16.86
N ASP A 218 22.62 -6.64 -17.80
CA ASP A 218 23.25 -7.21 -18.99
C ASP A 218 24.70 -7.62 -18.66
N GLU A 219 24.92 -8.86 -18.19
CA GLU A 219 26.26 -9.34 -17.83
C GLU A 219 27.17 -9.48 -19.05
N CYS A 220 26.60 -9.63 -20.25
CA CYS A 220 27.35 -9.69 -21.50
C CYS A 220 27.89 -8.32 -21.90
N ALA A 221 27.09 -7.25 -21.77
CA ALA A 221 27.51 -5.88 -22.05
C ALA A 221 28.44 -5.32 -20.97
N THR A 222 28.18 -5.65 -19.70
CA THR A 222 28.97 -5.18 -18.56
C THR A 222 30.25 -5.99 -18.31
N ARG A 223 30.46 -7.08 -19.08
CA ARG A 223 31.58 -8.03 -18.91
C ARG A 223 31.64 -8.66 -17.51
N GLN A 224 30.49 -8.82 -16.87
CA GLN A 224 30.31 -9.53 -15.60
C GLN A 224 29.96 -11.01 -15.81
N ASN A 225 30.30 -11.56 -16.98
CA ASN A 225 30.13 -12.96 -17.31
C ASN A 225 31.45 -13.74 -17.10
N ASN A 226 31.34 -15.05 -16.88
CA ASN A 226 32.48 -15.95 -16.71
C ASN A 226 32.73 -16.83 -17.96
N CYS A 227 32.33 -16.35 -19.15
CA CYS A 227 32.48 -17.11 -20.39
C CYS A 227 33.95 -17.22 -20.80
N THR A 228 34.35 -18.41 -21.25
CA THR A 228 35.67 -18.63 -21.86
C THR A 228 35.78 -17.91 -23.22
N LYS A 229 37.00 -17.69 -23.72
CA LYS A 229 37.24 -17.02 -25.02
C LYS A 229 36.57 -17.72 -26.21
N ASP A 230 36.35 -19.03 -26.11
CA ASP A 230 35.72 -19.85 -27.16
C ASP A 230 34.19 -19.91 -27.05
N GLN A 231 33.62 -19.25 -26.03
CA GLN A 231 32.18 -19.16 -25.78
C GLN A 231 31.66 -17.78 -26.13
N MET A 232 30.42 -17.73 -26.61
CA MET A 232 29.67 -16.50 -26.75
C MET A 232 28.78 -16.30 -25.52
N CYS A 233 28.74 -15.08 -25.01
CA CYS A 233 27.80 -14.69 -23.98
C CYS A 233 26.45 -14.32 -24.61
N ILE A 234 25.37 -14.94 -24.13
CA ILE A 234 23.99 -14.59 -24.45
C ILE A 234 23.34 -14.03 -23.19
N ASN A 235 22.87 -12.79 -23.26
CA ASN A 235 22.14 -12.18 -22.15
C ASN A 235 20.74 -12.79 -22.04
N THR A 236 20.32 -13.13 -20.83
CA THR A 236 19.01 -13.70 -20.52
C THR A 236 18.35 -12.90 -19.41
N TYR A 237 17.03 -13.00 -19.28
CA TYR A 237 16.33 -12.32 -18.19
C TYR A 237 16.69 -12.97 -16.84
N GLY A 238 17.48 -12.24 -16.04
CA GLY A 238 17.97 -12.64 -14.73
C GLY A 238 19.35 -13.30 -14.73
N GLY A 239 20.09 -13.22 -15.84
CA GLY A 239 21.46 -13.75 -15.92
C GLY A 239 21.97 -13.90 -17.34
N PHE A 240 22.97 -14.75 -17.55
CA PHE A 240 23.55 -14.99 -18.87
C PHE A 240 23.81 -16.46 -19.12
N GLN A 241 24.01 -16.81 -20.40
CA GLN A 241 24.39 -18.14 -20.84
C GLN A 241 25.63 -18.10 -21.73
N CYS A 242 26.63 -18.90 -21.38
CA CYS A 242 27.84 -19.07 -22.18
C CYS A 242 27.64 -20.22 -23.17
N VAL A 243 27.38 -19.90 -24.43
CA VAL A 243 27.10 -20.89 -25.46
C VAL A 243 28.31 -21.12 -26.35
N ARG A 244 28.59 -22.39 -26.64
CA ARG A 244 29.56 -22.80 -27.65
C ARG A 244 28.80 -23.40 -28.82
N VAL A 245 29.06 -22.86 -30.01
CA VAL A 245 28.49 -23.39 -31.26
C VAL A 245 29.56 -24.19 -31.99
N ASP A 246 29.33 -25.49 -32.04
CA ASP A 246 30.14 -26.46 -32.79
C ASP A 246 29.35 -26.94 -34.02
N CYS A 247 30.04 -27.06 -35.15
CA CYS A 247 29.42 -27.54 -36.37
C CYS A 247 29.04 -29.03 -36.26
N PRO A 248 27.88 -29.43 -36.82
CA PRO A 248 27.36 -30.78 -36.65
C PRO A 248 28.26 -31.80 -37.37
N LYS A 249 28.46 -32.95 -36.72
CA LYS A 249 29.16 -34.09 -37.29
C LYS A 249 28.15 -34.99 -38.00
N ILE A 250 28.04 -34.86 -39.33
CA ILE A 250 27.11 -35.65 -40.14
C ILE A 250 27.91 -36.68 -40.96
N PRO A 251 27.48 -37.95 -41.02
CA PRO A 251 28.10 -38.92 -41.89
C PRO A 251 28.14 -38.41 -43.34
N ASN A 252 29.28 -38.57 -44.01
CA ASN A 252 29.49 -38.22 -45.42
C ASN A 252 29.41 -36.71 -45.76
N ALA A 253 29.29 -35.80 -44.79
CA ALA A 253 29.33 -34.35 -45.01
C ALA A 253 30.13 -33.64 -43.92
N THR A 254 31.03 -32.73 -44.31
CA THR A 254 31.79 -31.89 -43.36
C THR A 254 31.33 -30.45 -43.42
N TYR A 255 31.43 -29.76 -42.29
CA TYR A 255 30.98 -28.39 -42.13
C TYR A 255 32.10 -27.53 -41.56
N VAL A 256 32.18 -26.30 -42.04
CA VAL A 256 33.11 -25.27 -41.55
C VAL A 256 32.33 -24.14 -40.91
N LYS A 257 32.88 -23.58 -39.83
CA LYS A 257 32.29 -22.44 -39.13
C LYS A 257 32.58 -21.17 -39.93
N THR A 258 31.55 -20.57 -40.53
CA THR A 258 31.68 -19.35 -41.34
C THR A 258 31.35 -18.09 -40.54
N SER A 259 30.60 -18.23 -39.46
CA SER A 259 30.40 -17.18 -38.47
C SER A 259 30.27 -17.79 -37.07
N PRO A 260 30.30 -16.99 -35.98
CA PRO A 260 30.12 -17.50 -34.62
C PRO A 260 28.85 -18.35 -34.44
N MET A 261 27.82 -18.09 -35.25
CA MET A 261 26.48 -18.68 -35.19
C MET A 261 26.10 -19.46 -36.46
N ARG A 262 27.05 -19.74 -37.36
CA ARG A 262 26.75 -20.36 -38.65
C ARG A 262 27.83 -21.35 -39.10
N CYS A 263 27.37 -22.48 -39.61
CA CYS A 263 28.18 -23.50 -40.24
C CYS A 263 27.71 -23.73 -41.66
N GLU A 264 28.63 -23.77 -42.62
CA GLU A 264 28.33 -24.10 -44.01
C GLU A 264 28.97 -25.43 -44.39
N ARG A 265 28.28 -26.19 -45.24
CA ARG A 265 28.76 -27.48 -45.74
C ARG A 265 29.92 -27.24 -46.70
N ASN A 266 30.99 -27.98 -46.53
CA ASN A 266 32.08 -28.00 -47.49
C ASN A 266 31.61 -28.57 -48.85
N PRO A 267 32.30 -28.24 -49.96
CA PRO A 267 32.01 -28.84 -51.26
C PRO A 267 31.96 -30.36 -51.20
N CYS A 268 30.92 -30.95 -51.79
CA CYS A 268 30.73 -32.40 -51.82
C CYS A 268 31.55 -33.03 -52.96
N PRO A 269 32.21 -34.18 -52.74
CA PRO A 269 32.77 -34.98 -53.82
C PRO A 269 31.69 -35.39 -54.84
N VAL A 270 32.05 -35.47 -56.12
CA VAL A 270 31.13 -35.67 -57.26
C VAL A 270 30.24 -36.92 -57.09
N ASP A 271 30.79 -38.01 -56.52
CA ASP A 271 30.07 -39.29 -56.38
C ASP A 271 29.31 -39.43 -55.05
N ASN A 272 29.43 -38.48 -54.14
CA ASN A 272 28.85 -38.59 -52.80
C ASN A 272 27.43 -37.99 -52.75
N LYS A 273 26.45 -38.74 -53.24
CA LYS A 273 25.03 -38.37 -53.19
C LYS A 273 24.52 -38.14 -51.76
N ALA A 274 25.09 -38.81 -50.76
CA ALA A 274 24.70 -38.59 -49.37
C ALA A 274 25.12 -37.19 -48.87
N CYS A 275 26.27 -36.69 -49.33
CA CYS A 275 26.73 -35.33 -49.03
C CYS A 275 25.83 -34.26 -49.65
N SER A 276 25.46 -34.42 -50.93
CA SER A 276 24.63 -33.45 -51.64
C SER A 276 23.21 -33.36 -51.09
N GLN A 277 22.73 -34.42 -50.42
CA GLN A 277 21.46 -34.44 -49.70
C GLN A 277 21.55 -33.91 -48.25
N ALA A 278 22.75 -33.75 -47.71
CA ALA A 278 22.94 -33.16 -46.40
C ALA A 278 22.60 -31.65 -46.42
N PRO A 279 22.26 -31.01 -45.30
CA PRO A 279 21.99 -29.58 -45.27
C PRO A 279 23.15 -28.72 -45.78
N ASN A 280 22.86 -27.63 -46.49
CA ASN A 280 23.83 -26.67 -46.99
C ASN A 280 24.41 -25.81 -45.86
N SER A 281 23.60 -25.47 -44.86
CA SER A 281 24.08 -24.74 -43.69
C SER A 281 23.24 -24.98 -42.44
N PHE A 282 23.86 -24.72 -41.30
CA PHE A 282 23.24 -24.66 -39.98
C PHE A 282 23.42 -23.26 -39.40
N SER A 283 22.33 -22.61 -38.98
CA SER A 283 22.40 -21.37 -38.20
C SER A 283 21.83 -21.57 -36.80
N TYR A 284 22.38 -20.83 -35.84
CA TYR A 284 22.06 -20.93 -34.42
C TYR A 284 21.58 -19.56 -33.94
N HIS A 285 20.41 -19.52 -33.30
CA HIS A 285 19.80 -18.28 -32.82
C HIS A 285 19.38 -18.45 -31.37
N TYR A 286 19.68 -17.46 -30.55
CA TYR A 286 19.36 -17.45 -29.13
C TYR A 286 18.44 -16.28 -28.82
N LEU A 287 17.40 -16.53 -28.05
CA LEU A 287 16.39 -15.53 -27.69
C LEU A 287 16.11 -15.58 -26.20
N ALA A 288 16.02 -14.42 -25.57
CA ALA A 288 15.53 -14.29 -24.20
C ALA A 288 14.09 -13.76 -24.22
N VAL A 289 13.19 -14.42 -23.51
CA VAL A 289 11.76 -14.07 -23.45
C VAL A 289 11.24 -14.12 -22.02
N VAL A 290 10.16 -13.38 -21.72
CA VAL A 290 9.52 -13.35 -20.39
C VAL A 290 8.67 -14.60 -20.11
N SER A 291 8.41 -14.93 -18.85
CA SER A 291 7.69 -16.16 -18.46
C SER A 291 6.19 -16.18 -18.77
N ASN A 292 5.57 -15.03 -19.10
CA ASN A 292 4.14 -14.95 -19.37
C ASN A 292 3.81 -14.89 -20.88
N LEU A 293 4.37 -15.84 -21.64
CA LEU A 293 4.01 -16.02 -23.04
C LEU A 293 2.67 -16.77 -23.13
N SER A 294 1.58 -16.01 -23.12
CA SER A 294 0.24 -16.53 -23.43
C SER A 294 0.11 -16.89 -24.93
N ALA A 295 -0.68 -17.92 -25.24
CA ALA A 295 -1.09 -18.19 -26.62
C ALA A 295 -2.15 -17.16 -27.08
N PRO A 296 -2.30 -16.82 -28.39
CA PRO A 296 -1.41 -17.06 -29.52
C PRO A 296 -0.52 -15.83 -29.78
N ARG A 297 0.59 -15.70 -29.05
CA ARG A 297 1.67 -14.78 -29.42
C ARG A 297 2.41 -15.30 -30.66
N VAL A 298 2.67 -14.39 -31.60
CA VAL A 298 3.53 -14.64 -32.76
C VAL A 298 4.98 -14.59 -32.28
N MET A 299 5.63 -15.74 -32.24
CA MET A 299 7.02 -15.84 -31.76
C MET A 299 8.01 -15.56 -32.88
N PHE A 300 7.65 -15.97 -34.10
CA PHE A 300 8.48 -15.76 -35.28
C PHE A 300 7.62 -15.33 -36.46
N ARG A 301 8.09 -14.33 -37.18
CA ARG A 301 7.60 -13.98 -38.51
C ARG A 301 8.65 -14.43 -39.52
N VAL A 302 8.29 -15.34 -40.42
CA VAL A 302 9.19 -15.76 -41.49
C VAL A 302 9.12 -14.71 -42.60
N SER A 303 10.13 -13.83 -42.66
CA SER A 303 10.13 -12.64 -43.54
C SER A 303 10.41 -12.92 -45.02
N ALA A 304 10.51 -14.18 -45.44
CA ALA A 304 10.77 -14.58 -46.83
C ALA A 304 9.55 -15.27 -47.44
N LEU A 305 8.47 -14.51 -47.62
CA LEU A 305 7.39 -14.79 -48.57
C LEU A 305 7.52 -13.82 -49.75
N ARG A 306 8.71 -13.71 -50.37
CA ARG A 306 8.80 -13.08 -51.69
C ARG A 306 8.71 -14.18 -52.74
N PRO A 307 7.72 -14.13 -53.65
CA PRO A 307 7.73 -15.00 -54.81
C PRO A 307 8.84 -14.51 -55.75
N MET A 308 9.99 -15.16 -55.68
CA MET A 308 10.91 -15.27 -56.82
C MET A 308 10.96 -16.76 -57.18
N GLY A 309 9.89 -17.26 -57.81
CA GLY A 309 9.74 -18.69 -58.15
C GLY A 309 9.04 -19.56 -57.08
N ASP A 310 8.84 -20.84 -57.45
CA ASP A 310 7.92 -21.80 -56.82
C ASP A 310 8.44 -22.44 -55.51
N THR A 311 7.99 -21.89 -54.38
CA THR A 311 7.85 -22.49 -53.03
C THR A 311 9.10 -22.76 -52.16
N LEU A 312 9.16 -22.09 -51.00
CA LEU A 312 9.94 -22.51 -49.82
C LEU A 312 9.09 -23.42 -48.93
N ARG A 313 9.54 -24.65 -48.67
CA ARG A 313 8.87 -25.60 -47.77
C ARG A 313 9.59 -25.65 -46.43
N PHE A 314 8.84 -25.51 -45.34
CA PHE A 314 9.35 -25.65 -43.98
C PHE A 314 8.81 -26.93 -43.33
N SER A 315 9.69 -27.64 -42.63
CA SER A 315 9.33 -28.75 -41.71
C SER A 315 9.76 -28.35 -40.30
N LEU A 316 8.82 -28.38 -39.36
CA LEU A 316 9.12 -28.28 -37.93
C LEU A 316 9.44 -29.69 -37.44
N LEU A 317 10.71 -29.97 -37.20
CA LEU A 317 11.14 -31.23 -36.60
C LEU A 317 11.04 -31.08 -35.08
N GLY A 318 9.89 -31.45 -34.51
CA GLY A 318 9.78 -31.68 -33.08
C GLY A 318 10.73 -32.80 -32.69
N GLY A 319 11.68 -32.52 -31.78
CA GLY A 319 12.76 -33.42 -31.40
C GLY A 319 12.29 -34.85 -31.07
N ARG A 320 13.02 -35.83 -31.57
CA ARG A 320 12.70 -37.28 -31.49
C ARG A 320 12.96 -37.93 -30.13
N GLN A 321 13.20 -37.15 -29.07
CA GLN A 321 13.27 -37.64 -27.70
C GLN A 321 12.39 -36.77 -26.80
N ALA A 322 11.51 -37.42 -26.06
CA ALA A 322 10.44 -36.84 -25.28
C ALA A 322 10.88 -35.69 -24.36
N ARG A 323 10.16 -34.56 -24.42
CA ARG A 323 9.57 -33.85 -23.25
C ARG A 323 8.50 -32.86 -23.74
N ARG A 324 7.28 -33.09 -23.30
CA ARG A 324 6.00 -32.54 -23.80
C ARG A 324 5.71 -31.09 -23.38
N HIS A 325 6.38 -30.06 -23.90
CA HIS A 325 6.05 -28.69 -23.42
C HIS A 325 5.88 -27.59 -24.47
N PHE A 326 6.11 -27.84 -25.76
CA PHE A 326 5.58 -26.94 -26.80
C PHE A 326 5.45 -27.65 -28.15
N THR A 327 4.28 -27.50 -28.76
CA THR A 327 4.09 -27.73 -30.20
C THR A 327 4.02 -26.37 -30.85
N VAL A 328 4.72 -26.20 -31.97
CA VAL A 328 4.55 -25.02 -32.82
C VAL A 328 3.66 -25.46 -33.96
N GLN A 329 2.48 -24.85 -34.09
CA GLN A 329 1.59 -25.11 -35.20
C GLN A 329 1.87 -24.10 -36.31
N ARG A 330 1.81 -24.58 -37.56
CA ARG A 330 1.80 -23.72 -38.75
C ARG A 330 0.74 -22.63 -38.57
N SER A 331 1.16 -21.38 -38.37
CA SER A 331 0.24 -20.26 -38.45
C SER A 331 -0.15 -20.06 -39.91
N ASP A 332 -1.35 -19.52 -40.07
CA ASP A 332 -2.02 -19.10 -41.29
C ASP A 332 -1.14 -19.06 -42.56
N ARG A 333 -1.63 -19.71 -43.63
CA ARG A 333 -1.00 -19.73 -44.96
C ARG A 333 -0.75 -18.32 -45.52
N LEU A 334 -1.46 -17.30 -45.04
CA LEU A 334 -1.32 -15.90 -45.48
C LEU A 334 -0.16 -15.15 -44.81
N THR A 335 0.18 -15.45 -43.55
CA THR A 335 1.11 -14.61 -42.76
C THR A 335 2.47 -15.26 -42.49
N GLY A 336 2.58 -16.59 -42.61
CA GLY A 336 3.85 -17.31 -42.42
C GLY A 336 4.43 -17.22 -41.01
N GLN A 337 3.56 -17.04 -40.01
CA GLN A 337 3.97 -16.89 -38.61
C GLN A 337 4.10 -18.26 -37.91
N LEU A 338 4.85 -18.30 -36.81
CA LEU A 338 4.88 -19.45 -35.90
C LEU A 338 4.28 -19.03 -34.56
N MET A 339 3.24 -19.75 -34.14
CA MET A 339 2.50 -19.48 -32.91
C MET A 339 2.79 -20.56 -31.85
N LEU A 340 2.86 -20.10 -30.61
CA LEU A 340 2.91 -20.97 -29.45
C LEU A 340 1.53 -21.63 -29.25
N VAL A 341 1.48 -22.97 -29.27
CA VAL A 341 0.21 -23.72 -29.11
C VAL A 341 -0.20 -23.88 -27.65
N SER A 342 0.78 -23.96 -26.74
CA SER A 342 0.56 -24.09 -25.30
C SER A 342 1.31 -22.99 -24.55
N PRO A 343 0.69 -22.32 -23.56
CA PRO A 343 1.41 -21.35 -22.74
C PRO A 343 2.61 -22.01 -22.07
N VAL A 344 3.70 -21.26 -21.95
CA VAL A 344 4.91 -21.71 -21.25
C VAL A 344 4.87 -21.11 -19.85
N GLN A 345 5.04 -21.93 -18.83
CA GLN A 345 5.05 -21.50 -17.43
C GLN A 345 6.45 -21.64 -16.84
N GLY A 346 6.92 -20.57 -16.20
CA GLY A 346 8.20 -20.55 -15.49
C GLY A 346 9.44 -20.58 -16.38
N ALA A 347 10.60 -20.70 -15.74
CA ALA A 347 11.89 -20.73 -16.44
C ALA A 347 12.10 -22.06 -17.15
N ILE A 348 12.33 -21.99 -18.45
CA ILE A 348 12.61 -23.15 -19.29
C ILE A 348 13.47 -22.75 -20.48
N THR A 349 14.31 -23.67 -20.94
CA THR A 349 14.99 -23.54 -22.23
C THR A 349 14.23 -24.34 -23.29
N LEU A 350 13.84 -23.69 -24.38
CA LEU A 350 13.14 -24.31 -25.50
C LEU A 350 14.06 -24.39 -26.70
N GLU A 351 14.06 -25.53 -27.39
CA GLU A 351 14.88 -25.74 -28.58
C GLU A 351 14.01 -26.15 -29.76
N ALA A 352 14.03 -25.33 -30.82
CA ALA A 352 13.30 -25.59 -32.06
C ALA A 352 14.27 -25.76 -33.22
N GLU A 353 14.00 -26.75 -34.07
CA GLU A 353 14.70 -26.93 -35.33
C GLU A 353 13.76 -26.62 -36.50
N VAL A 354 14.13 -25.63 -37.29
CA VAL A 354 13.41 -25.22 -38.49
C VAL A 354 14.22 -25.66 -39.70
N GLU A 355 13.65 -26.58 -40.46
CA GLU A 355 14.21 -27.00 -41.74
C GLU A 355 13.55 -26.22 -42.87
N MET A 356 14.36 -25.70 -43.78
CA MET A 356 13.93 -24.95 -44.97
C MET A 356 14.52 -25.61 -46.21
N SER A 357 13.69 -25.84 -47.23
CA SER A 357 14.14 -26.35 -48.53
C SER A 357 13.97 -25.30 -49.62
N GLU A 358 15.01 -25.11 -50.42
CA GLU A 358 15.03 -24.25 -51.61
C GLU A 358 14.82 -25.10 -52.86
N LEU A 359 13.90 -24.66 -53.72
CA LEU A 359 13.49 -25.36 -54.93
C LEU A 359 13.49 -24.38 -56.09
N GLU A 360 14.06 -24.79 -57.22
CA GLU A 360 13.95 -24.06 -58.49
C GLU A 360 13.40 -25.02 -59.54
N ARG A 361 12.26 -24.67 -60.17
CA ARG A 361 11.56 -25.51 -61.17
C ARG A 361 11.35 -26.97 -60.71
N ARG A 362 11.01 -27.15 -59.42
CA ARG A 362 10.86 -28.46 -58.73
C ARG A 362 12.15 -29.27 -58.52
N VAL A 363 13.31 -28.69 -58.81
CA VAL A 363 14.63 -29.26 -58.48
C VAL A 363 15.05 -28.75 -57.12
N HIS A 364 15.46 -29.65 -56.22
CA HIS A 364 15.95 -29.29 -54.89
C HIS A 364 17.36 -28.68 -54.99
N LEU A 365 17.48 -27.40 -54.67
CA LEU A 365 18.75 -26.65 -54.71
C LEU A 365 19.53 -26.78 -53.40
N GLY A 366 18.84 -26.88 -52.28
CA GLY A 366 19.49 -26.94 -50.99
C GLY A 366 18.55 -27.03 -49.82
N ARG A 367 19.10 -27.48 -48.70
CA ARG A 367 18.40 -27.64 -47.42
C ARG A 367 19.11 -26.82 -46.35
N TYR A 368 18.40 -26.02 -45.59
CA TYR A 368 18.97 -25.14 -44.57
C TYR A 368 18.32 -25.45 -43.24
N ILE A 369 19.12 -25.55 -42.19
CA ILE A 369 18.62 -25.84 -40.84
C ILE A 369 18.92 -24.66 -39.93
N THR A 370 17.89 -24.19 -39.25
CA THR A 370 17.99 -23.12 -38.25
C THR A 370 17.61 -23.69 -36.89
N LYS A 371 18.56 -23.66 -35.96
CA LYS A 371 18.34 -24.05 -34.56
C LYS A 371 18.07 -22.80 -33.73
N ILE A 372 16.98 -22.80 -33.00
CA ILE A 372 16.54 -21.68 -32.18
C ILE A 372 16.45 -22.16 -30.74
N THR A 373 17.24 -21.55 -29.87
CA THR A 373 17.21 -21.78 -28.42
C THR A 373 16.60 -20.57 -27.74
N MET A 374 15.57 -20.79 -26.93
CA MET A 374 14.86 -19.72 -26.22
C MET A 374 15.02 -19.91 -24.73
N PHE A 375 15.48 -18.87 -24.05
CA PHE A 375 15.58 -18.80 -22.59
C PHE A 375 14.36 -18.04 -22.07
N VAL A 376 13.46 -18.77 -21.43
CA VAL A 376 12.29 -18.20 -20.78
C VAL A 376 12.69 -17.79 -19.37
N SER A 377 12.45 -16.52 -19.04
CA SER A 377 12.66 -15.93 -17.72
C SER A 377 11.96 -16.74 -16.63
N GLN A 378 12.41 -16.62 -15.39
CA GLN A 378 11.64 -17.08 -14.22
C GLN A 378 10.56 -16.06 -13.80
N TYR A 379 10.69 -14.80 -14.24
CA TYR A 379 9.85 -13.68 -13.84
C TYR A 379 9.06 -13.07 -15.01
N GLU A 380 7.88 -12.55 -14.71
CA GLU A 380 6.88 -12.10 -15.69
C GLU A 380 7.01 -10.62 -16.13
N PHE A 381 8.14 -9.95 -15.81
CA PHE A 381 8.30 -8.49 -15.87
C PHE A 381 7.78 -7.81 -17.14
#